data_AF-A0A081P818-F1
#
_entry.id   AF-A0A081P818-F1
#
_cell.length_a   1.000
_cell.length_b   1.000
_cell.length_c   1.000
_cell.angle_alpha   90.00
_cell.angle_beta   90.00
_cell.angle_gamma   90.00
#
_symmetry.space_group_name_H-M   'P 1'
#
loop_
_entity.id
_entity.type
_entity.pdbx_description
1 polymer ?
#
loop_
_entity_poly.entity_id
_entity_poly.type
_entity_poly.pdbx_seq_one_letter_code
_entity_poly.pdbx_strand_id
1 'polypeptide(L)'
;MKMVLLRILLLVTISMGLYSTSAKAQDTSISVQLPNYKISVSGVTIDNENSLYPFLNYNNVTYLPLTWHYKQSLCIDTNWNNKSEYMLRRDCEYPKSLVQDLAGQNNMGSRYEVTIPAISVRVNEKVIDNTKEEYPLFVFRDITYMPVNYQYAIESLQLEVVWDENRGLGIGQTENIKLPGNENNNITGKIKGKVTWQPKTSDIRQSDEGSKVFIIPVNFNKKSLNSSEAFHFAISGEVPKDSGLFVTDVNKDGEYEAEIPPGEYVMVISSNHANRKFNTPIDERATQLLEPLVPDYVFFCTSYLDMNLHDVKVLEVQDNQTSERNVHFVSVK
;
A
#
# COMPACT_ATOMS: atom_id res chain seq x y z
N MET A 1 73.30 26.77 -56.43
CA MET A 1 73.37 28.01 -55.64
C MET A 1 72.51 29.07 -56.32
N LYS A 2 71.74 29.84 -55.54
CA LYS A 2 70.80 30.93 -55.87
C LYS A 2 69.33 30.58 -56.13
N MET A 3 68.56 30.78 -55.05
CA MET A 3 67.13 31.10 -55.02
C MET A 3 66.80 32.34 -55.85
N VAL A 4 65.56 32.47 -56.34
CA VAL A 4 64.63 33.58 -56.01
C VAL A 4 63.18 33.14 -56.31
N LEU A 5 62.27 33.54 -55.40
CA LEU A 5 60.83 33.32 -55.35
C LEU A 5 60.04 34.02 -56.48
N LEU A 6 58.87 33.46 -56.84
CA LEU A 6 57.72 34.26 -57.28
C LEU A 6 56.40 33.63 -56.79
N ARG A 7 55.61 34.43 -56.07
CA ARG A 7 54.30 34.10 -55.48
C ARG A 7 53.17 34.47 -56.44
N ILE A 8 52.22 33.58 -56.74
CA ILE A 8 50.81 33.92 -57.05
C ILE A 8 49.89 32.80 -56.49
N LEU A 9 48.70 33.22 -56.07
CA LEU A 9 47.74 32.68 -55.09
C LEU A 9 46.63 31.78 -55.70
N LEU A 10 46.13 30.85 -54.87
CA LEU A 10 44.76 30.29 -54.77
C LEU A 10 44.22 29.22 -55.77
N LEU A 11 43.98 27.99 -55.27
CA LEU A 11 42.73 27.22 -55.46
C LEU A 11 42.69 25.91 -54.62
N VAL A 12 41.80 25.88 -53.62
CA VAL A 12 40.90 24.77 -53.20
C VAL A 12 41.52 23.36 -53.02
N THR A 13 41.57 22.80 -51.81
CA THR A 13 40.49 21.91 -51.33
C THR A 13 40.50 21.78 -49.80
N ILE A 14 39.34 22.11 -49.21
CA ILE A 14 38.95 21.76 -47.85
C ILE A 14 38.65 20.26 -47.85
N SER A 15 39.41 19.47 -47.10
CA SER A 15 39.03 18.12 -46.68
C SER A 15 39.28 17.93 -45.18
N MET A 16 38.70 18.83 -44.38
CA MET A 16 38.41 18.48 -42.98
C MET A 16 37.26 17.47 -43.02
N GLY A 17 37.62 16.19 -43.02
CA GLY A 17 36.68 15.12 -42.75
C GLY A 17 36.01 15.39 -41.41
N LEU A 18 34.73 15.79 -41.47
CA LEU A 18 33.80 15.68 -40.37
C LEU A 18 33.64 14.18 -40.11
N TYR A 19 34.48 13.61 -39.27
CA TYR A 19 34.14 12.39 -38.58
C TYR A 19 33.03 12.75 -37.60
N SER A 20 31.78 12.57 -38.02
CA SER A 20 30.67 12.48 -37.10
C SER A 20 30.87 11.23 -36.27
N THR A 21 31.62 11.33 -35.17
CA THR A 21 31.51 10.34 -34.10
C THR A 21 30.09 10.51 -33.55
N SER A 22 29.20 9.60 -33.90
CA SER A 22 27.99 9.41 -33.10
C SER A 22 28.46 9.01 -31.72
N ALA A 23 28.47 9.97 -30.78
CA ALA A 23 28.59 9.66 -29.38
C ALA A 23 27.34 8.84 -29.04
N LYS A 24 27.49 7.51 -28.96
CA LYS A 24 26.49 6.69 -28.28
C LYS A 24 26.52 7.17 -26.84
N ALA A 25 25.42 7.74 -26.38
CA ALA A 25 25.25 8.06 -24.97
C ALA A 25 25.54 6.79 -24.18
N GLN A 26 26.48 6.89 -23.24
CA GLN A 26 26.92 5.76 -22.46
C GLN A 26 25.84 5.46 -21.43
N ASP A 27 25.23 4.30 -21.58
CA ASP A 27 24.31 3.72 -20.64
C ASP A 27 24.96 3.62 -19.25
N THR A 28 24.33 4.25 -18.25
CA THR A 28 24.83 4.27 -16.87
C THR A 28 24.30 3.05 -16.13
N SER A 29 25.17 2.25 -15.54
CA SER A 29 24.78 1.14 -14.67
C SER A 29 24.61 1.59 -13.22
N ILE A 30 23.56 1.14 -12.56
CA ILE A 30 23.29 1.36 -11.14
C ILE A 30 22.94 0.04 -10.44
N SER A 31 23.17 0.00 -9.13
CA SER A 31 22.90 -1.17 -8.29
C SER A 31 21.57 -1.01 -7.53
N VAL A 32 20.72 -2.03 -7.59
CA VAL A 32 19.38 -2.06 -6.96
C VAL A 32 19.19 -3.36 -6.16
N GLN A 33 18.14 -3.44 -5.35
CA GLN A 33 17.86 -4.61 -4.49
C GLN A 33 16.40 -5.03 -4.58
N LEU A 34 16.05 -6.21 -4.06
CA LEU A 34 14.64 -6.52 -3.82
C LEU A 34 14.09 -5.66 -2.68
N PRO A 35 12.83 -5.21 -2.76
CA PRO A 35 12.09 -4.71 -1.61
C PRO A 35 12.06 -5.73 -0.48
N ASN A 36 12.26 -5.26 0.75
CA ASN A 36 12.21 -6.07 1.97
C ASN A 36 10.82 -6.10 2.63
N TYR A 37 9.79 -5.76 1.87
CA TYR A 37 8.39 -5.73 2.27
C TYR A 37 7.56 -6.39 1.18
N LYS A 38 6.38 -6.88 1.57
CA LYS A 38 5.44 -7.49 0.63
C LYS A 38 4.85 -6.43 -0.28
N ILE A 39 4.51 -6.84 -1.50
CA ILE A 39 3.88 -6.00 -2.52
C ILE A 39 2.63 -6.71 -3.02
N SER A 40 1.58 -5.95 -3.28
CA SER A 40 0.40 -6.42 -4.01
C SER A 40 0.09 -5.47 -5.16
N VAL A 41 -0.39 -6.05 -6.26
CA VAL A 41 -0.85 -5.30 -7.43
C VAL A 41 -2.26 -5.72 -7.76
N SER A 42 -3.19 -4.77 -7.80
CA SER A 42 -4.62 -5.01 -8.02
C SER A 42 -5.17 -6.12 -7.12
N GLY A 43 -4.69 -6.14 -5.87
CA GLY A 43 -5.03 -7.10 -4.82
C GLY A 43 -4.39 -8.49 -4.91
N VAL A 44 -3.54 -8.75 -5.90
CA VAL A 44 -2.77 -9.99 -5.99
C VAL A 44 -1.43 -9.79 -5.27
N THR A 45 -1.14 -10.60 -4.25
CA THR A 45 0.16 -10.59 -3.55
C THR A 45 1.26 -11.10 -4.49
N ILE A 46 2.36 -10.36 -4.57
CA ILE A 46 3.46 -10.63 -5.49
C ILE A 46 4.47 -11.60 -4.87
N ASP A 47 4.76 -12.67 -5.59
CA ASP A 47 5.85 -13.59 -5.27
C ASP A 47 7.14 -13.07 -5.92
N ASN A 48 7.81 -12.17 -5.21
CA ASN A 48 8.94 -11.45 -5.74
C ASN A 48 10.21 -12.32 -5.87
N GLU A 49 10.33 -13.35 -5.03
CA GLU A 49 11.48 -14.27 -5.05
C GLU A 49 11.44 -15.18 -6.29
N ASN A 50 10.25 -15.63 -6.70
CA ASN A 50 10.10 -16.48 -7.88
C ASN A 50 9.77 -15.71 -9.17
N SER A 51 9.59 -14.38 -9.12
CA SER A 51 9.26 -13.57 -10.30
C SER A 51 10.41 -13.48 -11.31
N LEU A 52 10.13 -13.72 -12.60
CA LEU A 52 11.08 -13.50 -13.69
C LEU A 52 11.46 -12.02 -13.83
N TYR A 53 10.55 -11.12 -13.44
CA TYR A 53 10.73 -9.67 -13.43
C TYR A 53 10.31 -9.16 -12.04
N PRO A 54 11.18 -9.28 -11.02
CA PRO A 54 10.84 -8.89 -9.66
C PRO A 54 10.70 -7.38 -9.55
N PHE A 55 9.87 -6.89 -8.63
CA PHE A 55 9.98 -5.52 -8.15
C PHE A 55 11.36 -5.27 -7.55
N LEU A 56 11.87 -4.07 -7.76
CA LEU A 56 13.20 -3.64 -7.34
C LEU A 56 13.09 -2.35 -6.52
N ASN A 57 14.04 -2.12 -5.62
CA ASN A 57 14.19 -0.89 -4.86
C ASN A 57 15.49 -0.20 -5.25
N TYR A 58 15.38 1.08 -5.57
CA TYR A 58 16.50 1.99 -5.77
C TYR A 58 16.27 3.24 -4.91
N ASN A 59 17.24 3.58 -4.05
CA ASN A 59 17.14 4.72 -3.12
C ASN A 59 15.81 4.78 -2.35
N ASN A 60 15.39 3.63 -1.79
CA ASN A 60 14.13 3.46 -1.03
C ASN A 60 12.83 3.70 -1.82
N VAL A 61 12.90 3.79 -3.16
CA VAL A 61 11.73 3.84 -4.04
C VAL A 61 11.55 2.50 -4.73
N THR A 62 10.32 1.97 -4.69
CA THR A 62 9.93 0.76 -5.42
C THR A 62 9.79 1.03 -6.90
N TYR A 63 10.24 0.08 -7.71
CA TYR A 63 10.18 0.10 -9.15
C TYR A 63 9.30 -1.03 -9.68
N LEU A 64 8.26 -0.64 -10.44
CA LEU A 64 7.31 -1.51 -11.10
C LEU A 64 7.89 -1.99 -12.44
N PRO A 65 8.03 -3.30 -12.67
CA PRO A 65 8.33 -3.85 -13.99
C PRO A 65 7.15 -3.64 -14.96
N LEU A 66 7.39 -2.96 -16.08
CA LEU A 66 6.36 -2.69 -17.10
C LEU A 66 6.19 -3.88 -18.09
N THR A 67 6.00 -5.09 -17.54
CA THR A 67 5.67 -6.28 -18.36
C THR A 67 4.25 -6.17 -18.92
N TRP A 68 3.90 -7.06 -19.86
CA TRP A 68 2.55 -7.11 -20.42
C TRP A 68 1.48 -7.31 -19.34
N HIS A 69 1.68 -8.27 -18.41
CA HIS A 69 0.70 -8.58 -17.37
C HIS A 69 0.46 -7.42 -16.40
N TYR A 70 1.52 -6.77 -15.91
CA TYR A 70 1.38 -5.60 -15.03
C TYR A 70 0.69 -4.44 -15.73
N LYS A 71 1.07 -4.14 -16.97
CA LYS A 71 0.46 -3.09 -17.77
C LYS A 71 -1.04 -3.30 -17.99
N GLN A 72 -1.46 -4.53 -18.31
CA GLN A 72 -2.87 -4.86 -18.49
C GLN A 72 -3.67 -4.78 -17.19
N SER A 73 -3.08 -5.13 -16.05
CA SER A 73 -3.76 -5.07 -14.76
C SER A 73 -3.89 -3.64 -14.22
N LEU A 74 -2.95 -2.77 -14.58
CA LEU A 74 -2.91 -1.38 -14.12
C LEU A 74 -3.41 -0.37 -15.16
N CYS A 75 -3.96 -0.81 -16.30
CA CYS A 75 -4.36 0.05 -17.41
C CYS A 75 -3.26 1.02 -17.85
N ILE A 76 -2.05 0.50 -18.02
CA ILE A 76 -0.90 1.25 -18.53
C ILE A 76 -0.66 0.83 -19.97
N ASP A 77 -0.64 1.79 -20.88
CA ASP A 77 -0.14 1.61 -22.23
C ASP A 77 1.26 2.18 -22.36
N THR A 78 2.08 1.44 -23.08
CA THR A 78 3.42 1.87 -23.47
C THR A 78 3.55 1.63 -24.95
N ASN A 79 3.67 2.71 -25.72
CA ASN A 79 3.91 2.58 -27.14
C ASN A 79 5.34 3.01 -27.45
N TRP A 80 6.07 2.10 -28.08
CA TRP A 80 7.37 2.38 -28.66
C TRP A 80 7.11 2.88 -30.09
N ASN A 81 6.99 4.19 -30.28
CA ASN A 81 7.09 4.69 -31.65
C ASN A 81 8.56 4.52 -32.06
N ASN A 82 8.82 3.95 -33.25
CA ASN A 82 10.11 3.43 -33.70
C ASN A 82 11.26 4.46 -33.85
N LYS A 83 11.30 5.56 -33.07
CA LYS A 83 12.32 6.61 -33.16
C LYS A 83 12.68 7.24 -31.80
N SER A 84 13.20 6.45 -30.87
CA SER A 84 13.94 6.91 -29.67
C SER A 84 13.13 7.60 -28.56
N GLU A 85 11.83 7.29 -28.43
CA GLU A 85 10.99 7.81 -27.35
C GLU A 85 10.16 6.69 -26.70
N TYR A 86 10.18 6.62 -25.36
CA TYR A 86 9.33 5.71 -24.59
C TYR A 86 8.07 6.45 -24.12
N MET A 87 6.90 6.09 -24.63
CA MET A 87 5.64 6.70 -24.19
C MET A 87 4.99 5.85 -23.10
N LEU A 88 4.50 6.52 -22.06
CA LEU A 88 3.79 5.93 -20.92
C LEU A 88 2.51 6.72 -20.69
N ARG A 89 1.36 6.05 -20.68
CA ARG A 89 0.06 6.68 -20.42
C ARG A 89 -0.92 5.69 -19.82
N ARG A 90 -1.99 6.20 -19.22
CA ARG A 90 -3.15 5.39 -18.87
C ARG A 90 -3.94 5.03 -20.13
N ASP A 91 -4.33 3.76 -20.27
CA ASP A 91 -5.12 3.28 -21.40
C ASP A 91 -5.81 1.93 -21.11
N CYS A 92 -6.89 1.96 -20.33
CA CYS A 92 -8.03 1.05 -20.54
C CYS A 92 -9.22 1.41 -19.65
N GLU A 93 -10.40 0.93 -20.06
CA GLU A 93 -11.65 1.00 -19.29
C GLU A 93 -11.85 -0.24 -18.40
N TYR A 94 -11.27 -1.39 -18.79
CA TYR A 94 -11.44 -2.67 -18.08
C TYR A 94 -10.07 -3.34 -17.82
N PRO A 95 -9.52 -3.26 -16.59
CA PRO A 95 -8.25 -3.90 -16.24
C PRO A 95 -8.38 -5.42 -16.25
N LYS A 96 -7.29 -6.12 -16.60
CA LYS A 96 -7.23 -7.59 -16.52
C LYS A 96 -6.75 -8.06 -15.15
N SER A 97 -7.19 -9.24 -14.73
CA SER A 97 -6.61 -9.91 -13.58
C SER A 97 -5.11 -10.13 -13.79
N LEU A 98 -4.32 -9.87 -12.75
CA LEU A 98 -2.87 -10.04 -12.80
C LEU A 98 -2.51 -11.52 -12.85
N VAL A 99 -1.60 -11.87 -13.76
CA VAL A 99 -0.92 -13.16 -13.83
C VAL A 99 0.57 -12.90 -13.64
N GLN A 100 1.23 -13.72 -12.81
CA GLN A 100 2.65 -13.56 -12.47
C GLN A 100 3.51 -14.53 -13.28
N ASP A 101 4.64 -14.04 -13.79
CA ASP A 101 5.64 -14.82 -14.52
C ASP A 101 6.64 -15.44 -13.52
N LEU A 102 6.33 -16.62 -12.97
CA LEU A 102 7.09 -17.21 -11.84
C LEU A 102 8.26 -18.14 -12.25
N ALA A 103 9.03 -17.74 -13.27
CA ALA A 103 10.19 -18.51 -13.75
C ALA A 103 11.53 -17.95 -13.25
N GLY A 104 11.52 -17.02 -12.30
CA GLY A 104 12.70 -16.38 -11.74
C GLY A 104 13.25 -17.11 -10.51
N GLN A 105 14.45 -16.69 -10.12
CA GLN A 105 15.11 -17.11 -8.89
C GLN A 105 15.86 -15.89 -8.34
N ASN A 106 15.20 -15.15 -7.45
CA ASN A 106 15.74 -13.93 -6.86
C ASN A 106 15.95 -14.13 -5.36
N ASN A 107 17.05 -13.59 -4.85
CA ASN A 107 17.44 -13.80 -3.46
C ASN A 107 17.31 -12.48 -2.70
N MET A 108 16.62 -12.51 -1.56
CA MET A 108 16.60 -11.39 -0.63
C MET A 108 18.01 -10.97 -0.21
N GLY A 109 18.26 -9.65 -0.17
CA GLY A 109 19.57 -9.06 0.15
C GLY A 109 20.59 -9.05 -0.98
N SER A 110 20.30 -9.69 -2.13
CA SER A 110 21.16 -9.58 -3.31
C SER A 110 21.04 -8.21 -3.98
N ARG A 111 22.12 -7.81 -4.66
CA ARG A 111 22.16 -6.63 -5.52
C ARG A 111 22.07 -7.04 -6.99
N TYR A 112 21.37 -6.24 -7.77
CA TYR A 112 21.19 -6.40 -9.20
C TYR A 112 21.70 -5.16 -9.91
N GLU A 113 22.41 -5.36 -11.01
CA GLU A 113 22.82 -4.26 -11.88
C GLU A 113 21.75 -4.01 -12.93
N VAL A 114 21.39 -2.74 -13.10
CA VAL A 114 20.41 -2.28 -14.08
C VAL A 114 21.00 -1.12 -14.88
N THR A 115 20.41 -0.85 -16.04
CA THR A 115 20.91 0.17 -16.95
C THR A 115 19.93 1.33 -17.06
N ILE A 116 20.40 2.57 -16.92
CA ILE A 116 19.62 3.77 -17.24
C ILE A 116 19.75 4.01 -18.75
N PRO A 117 18.67 3.83 -19.54
CA PRO A 117 18.72 4.09 -20.96
C PRO A 117 18.79 5.59 -21.23
N ALA A 118 19.69 6.00 -22.13
CA ALA A 118 19.76 7.37 -22.63
C ALA A 118 18.67 7.65 -23.68
N ILE A 119 17.40 7.58 -23.26
CA ILE A 119 16.21 7.82 -24.10
C ILE A 119 15.36 8.94 -23.51
N SER A 120 14.66 9.65 -24.39
CA SER A 120 13.58 10.55 -23.97
C SER A 120 12.38 9.72 -23.54
N VAL A 121 11.80 10.05 -22.39
CA VAL A 121 10.57 9.42 -21.89
C VAL A 121 9.45 10.44 -22.02
N ARG A 122 8.31 10.03 -22.57
CA ARG A 122 7.09 10.84 -22.59
C ARG A 122 6.07 10.21 -21.68
N VAL A 123 5.62 10.97 -20.69
CA VAL A 123 4.57 10.56 -19.78
C VAL A 123 3.34 11.41 -20.09
N ASN A 124 2.28 10.77 -20.59
CA ASN A 124 1.15 11.44 -21.22
C ASN A 124 1.63 12.39 -22.33
N GLU A 125 1.48 13.71 -22.16
CA GLU A 125 1.93 14.72 -23.13
C GLU A 125 3.30 15.34 -22.77
N LYS A 126 3.86 15.03 -21.58
CA LYS A 126 5.06 15.66 -21.04
C LYS A 126 6.32 14.86 -21.40
N VAL A 127 7.28 15.52 -22.05
CA VAL A 127 8.61 14.96 -22.32
C VAL A 127 9.49 15.14 -21.09
N ILE A 128 10.22 14.09 -20.73
CA ILE A 128 11.11 13.99 -19.59
C ILE A 128 12.49 13.55 -20.08
N ASP A 129 13.53 14.19 -19.54
CA ASP A 129 14.92 13.77 -19.72
C ASP A 129 15.27 12.76 -18.62
N ASN A 130 15.15 11.48 -18.94
CA ASN A 130 15.32 10.39 -17.98
C ASN A 130 16.68 10.43 -17.27
N THR A 131 17.72 10.95 -17.92
CA THR A 131 19.08 10.98 -17.35
C THR A 131 19.26 12.02 -16.24
N LYS A 132 18.30 12.94 -16.08
CA LYS A 132 18.30 14.01 -15.07
C LYS A 132 17.31 13.77 -13.93
N GLU A 133 16.50 12.73 -14.02
CA GLU A 133 15.54 12.40 -12.97
C GLU A 133 16.27 11.81 -11.76
N GLU A 134 15.82 12.19 -10.55
CA GLU A 134 16.32 11.61 -9.29
C GLU A 134 16.04 10.09 -9.22
N TYR A 135 14.87 9.70 -9.72
CA TYR A 135 14.42 8.32 -9.85
C TYR A 135 14.18 8.02 -11.35
N PRO A 136 15.25 7.75 -12.12
CA PRO A 136 15.14 7.50 -13.55
C PRO A 136 14.47 6.15 -13.79
N LEU A 137 13.77 6.00 -14.91
CA LEU A 137 13.42 4.68 -15.44
C LEU A 137 14.71 3.95 -15.77
N PHE A 138 14.75 2.64 -15.51
CA PHE A 138 15.87 1.78 -15.87
C PHE A 138 15.40 0.52 -16.56
N VAL A 139 16.33 -0.22 -17.16
CA VAL A 139 16.09 -1.49 -17.84
C VAL A 139 16.77 -2.61 -17.06
N PHE A 140 16.00 -3.67 -16.78
CA PHE A 140 16.49 -4.91 -16.19
C PHE A 140 15.86 -6.09 -16.93
N ARG A 141 16.69 -7.05 -17.37
CA ARG A 141 16.26 -8.22 -18.17
C ARG A 141 15.38 -7.79 -19.37
N ASP A 142 15.83 -6.76 -20.10
CA ASP A 142 15.16 -6.18 -21.27
C ASP A 142 13.73 -5.63 -21.02
N ILE A 143 13.36 -5.42 -19.75
CA ILE A 143 12.10 -4.79 -19.34
C ILE A 143 12.39 -3.42 -18.73
N THR A 144 11.57 -2.43 -19.08
CA THR A 144 11.59 -1.10 -18.46
C THR A 144 10.92 -1.14 -17.09
N TYR A 145 11.55 -0.49 -16.12
CA TYR A 145 11.07 -0.34 -14.75
C TYR A 145 10.79 1.12 -14.47
N MET A 146 9.65 1.37 -13.84
CA MET A 146 9.17 2.71 -13.51
C MET A 146 9.10 2.89 -11.99
N PRO A 147 9.56 4.03 -11.45
CA PRO A 147 9.43 4.31 -10.02
C PRO A 147 7.95 4.49 -9.64
N VAL A 148 7.55 3.85 -8.54
CA VAL A 148 6.24 4.03 -7.92
C VAL A 148 6.31 5.26 -7.00
N ASN A 149 6.29 6.44 -7.62
CA ASN A 149 6.32 7.72 -6.92
C ASN A 149 5.11 8.60 -7.30
N TYR A 150 4.99 9.75 -6.64
CA TYR A 150 3.86 10.66 -6.84
C TYR A 150 3.70 11.12 -8.31
N GLN A 151 4.80 11.49 -8.97
CA GLN A 151 4.80 11.97 -10.35
C GLN A 151 4.30 10.92 -11.35
N TYR A 152 4.84 9.70 -11.29
CA TYR A 152 4.50 8.65 -12.27
C TYR A 152 3.23 7.89 -11.89
N ALA A 153 3.15 7.35 -10.67
CA ALA A 153 2.04 6.50 -10.29
C ALA A 153 0.75 7.31 -10.11
N ILE A 154 0.80 8.41 -9.35
CA ILE A 154 -0.41 9.14 -8.93
C ILE A 154 -0.78 10.22 -9.96
N GLU A 155 0.09 11.20 -10.24
CA GLU A 155 -0.28 12.29 -11.15
C GLU A 155 -0.49 11.82 -12.59
N SER A 156 0.44 11.01 -13.10
CA SER A 156 0.45 10.67 -14.51
C SER A 156 -0.44 9.48 -14.86
N LEU A 157 -0.37 8.42 -14.07
CA LEU A 157 -1.10 7.18 -14.31
C LEU A 157 -2.36 7.04 -13.47
N GLN A 158 -2.62 7.98 -12.54
CA GLN A 158 -3.80 8.02 -11.66
C GLN A 158 -3.99 6.71 -10.87
N LEU A 159 -2.90 5.99 -10.59
CA LEU A 159 -2.90 4.81 -9.74
C LEU A 159 -3.10 5.23 -8.29
N GLU A 160 -3.68 4.33 -7.51
CA GLU A 160 -3.64 4.40 -6.06
C GLU A 160 -2.43 3.62 -5.55
N VAL A 161 -1.80 4.18 -4.52
CA VAL A 161 -0.66 3.60 -3.82
C VAL A 161 -0.96 3.68 -2.33
N VAL A 162 -1.05 2.52 -1.70
CA VAL A 162 -1.36 2.40 -0.27
C VAL A 162 -0.16 1.73 0.41
N TRP A 163 0.25 2.28 1.53
CA TRP A 163 1.31 1.72 2.37
C TRP A 163 0.75 1.38 3.75
N ASP A 164 1.24 0.28 4.30
CA ASP A 164 1.02 -0.17 5.66
C ASP A 164 2.32 -0.80 6.17
N GLU A 165 2.74 -0.43 7.38
CA GLU A 165 4.03 -0.85 7.92
C GLU A 165 4.13 -2.36 8.14
N ASN A 166 3.00 -3.02 8.41
CA ASN A 166 2.95 -4.45 8.70
C ASN A 166 2.68 -5.29 7.45
N ARG A 167 1.92 -4.75 6.49
CA ARG A 167 1.50 -5.47 5.28
C ARG A 167 2.31 -5.12 4.04
N GLY A 168 2.96 -3.95 4.00
CA GLY A 168 3.77 -3.48 2.89
C GLY A 168 3.00 -2.58 1.91
N LEU A 169 3.27 -2.75 0.62
CA LEU A 169 2.83 -1.85 -0.45
C LEU A 169 1.71 -2.46 -1.28
N GLY A 170 0.64 -1.71 -1.51
CA GLY A 170 -0.39 -2.02 -2.49
C GLY A 170 -0.41 -0.99 -3.60
N ILE A 171 -0.55 -1.46 -4.83
CA ILE A 171 -0.64 -0.64 -6.04
C ILE A 171 -1.86 -1.10 -6.84
N GLY A 172 -2.66 -0.18 -7.36
CA GLY A 172 -3.84 -0.56 -8.13
C GLY A 172 -4.54 0.61 -8.79
N GLN A 173 -5.63 0.29 -9.48
CA GLN A 173 -6.65 1.26 -9.86
C GLN A 173 -7.58 1.53 -8.67
N THR A 174 -8.22 2.70 -8.66
CA THR A 174 -9.28 3.03 -7.70
C THR A 174 -10.29 1.88 -7.61
N GLU A 175 -10.70 1.53 -6.39
CA GLU A 175 -11.58 0.39 -6.03
C GLU A 175 -10.98 -1.02 -6.13
N ASN A 176 -9.81 -1.20 -6.75
CA ASN A 176 -9.14 -2.50 -6.91
C ASN A 176 -7.82 -2.62 -6.12
N ILE A 177 -7.50 -1.63 -5.29
CA ILE A 177 -6.34 -1.70 -4.41
C ILE A 177 -6.64 -2.54 -3.18
N LYS A 178 -5.84 -3.58 -2.96
CA LYS A 178 -5.74 -4.28 -1.67
C LYS A 178 -4.29 -4.41 -1.32
N LEU A 179 -3.95 -4.22 -0.05
CA LEU A 179 -2.63 -4.49 0.47
C LEU A 179 -2.32 -6.00 0.48
N PRO A 180 -1.05 -6.40 0.59
CA PRO A 180 -0.69 -7.81 0.70
C PRO A 180 -1.44 -8.47 1.86
N GLY A 181 -1.74 -9.76 1.70
CA GLY A 181 -2.45 -10.49 2.72
C GLY A 181 -1.67 -10.49 4.04
N ASN A 182 -2.36 -10.20 5.15
CA ASN A 182 -1.80 -10.44 6.48
C ASN A 182 -1.85 -11.95 6.73
N GLU A 183 -0.81 -12.66 6.29
CA GLU A 183 -0.70 -14.09 6.58
C GLU A 183 -0.73 -14.28 8.10
N ASN A 184 -1.73 -15.00 8.60
CA ASN A 184 -1.99 -15.31 10.02
C ASN A 184 -0.83 -16.02 10.76
N ASN A 185 0.36 -16.11 10.15
CA ASN A 185 1.53 -16.83 10.63
C ASN A 185 2.18 -16.19 11.86
N ASN A 186 1.74 -14.99 12.27
CA ASN A 186 2.23 -14.26 13.44
C ASN A 186 1.18 -14.09 14.55
N ILE A 187 0.08 -14.86 14.54
CA ILE A 187 -0.89 -14.85 15.64
C ILE A 187 -0.29 -15.60 16.84
N THR A 188 0.37 -14.85 17.72
CA THR A 188 0.99 -15.37 18.96
C THR A 188 0.48 -14.67 20.20
N GLY A 189 -0.19 -13.54 20.05
CA GLY A 189 -0.82 -12.80 21.14
C GLY A 189 -2.25 -13.25 21.38
N LYS A 190 -2.75 -12.99 22.59
CA LYS A 190 -4.13 -13.27 22.97
C LYS A 190 -4.71 -12.10 23.76
N ILE A 191 -5.98 -11.82 23.53
CA ILE A 191 -6.77 -10.90 24.33
C ILE A 191 -7.98 -11.62 24.88
N LYS A 192 -8.36 -11.31 26.12
CA LYS A 192 -9.57 -11.82 26.73
C LYS A 192 -10.17 -10.83 27.71
N GLY A 193 -11.41 -11.07 28.10
CA GLY A 193 -12.02 -10.26 29.14
C GLY A 193 -13.47 -10.61 29.42
N LYS A 194 -14.02 -9.92 30.41
CA LYS A 194 -15.44 -9.96 30.78
C LYS A 194 -16.10 -8.62 30.56
N VAL A 195 -17.22 -8.63 29.85
CA VAL A 195 -18.13 -7.49 29.71
C VAL A 195 -19.41 -7.80 30.44
N THR A 196 -19.81 -6.86 31.27
CA THR A 196 -20.98 -6.98 32.13
C THR A 196 -21.70 -5.65 32.17
N TRP A 197 -22.98 -5.69 32.48
CA TRP A 197 -23.79 -4.51 32.62
C TRP A 197 -24.76 -4.62 33.78
N GLN A 198 -25.33 -3.49 34.18
CA GLN A 198 -26.50 -3.47 35.06
C GLN A 198 -27.46 -2.33 34.67
N PRO A 199 -28.77 -2.51 34.85
CA PRO A 199 -29.75 -1.41 34.75
C PRO A 199 -29.50 -0.34 35.81
N LYS A 200 -29.91 0.91 35.57
CA LYS A 200 -29.82 1.97 36.59
C LYS A 200 -30.63 1.66 37.86
N THR A 201 -31.71 0.89 37.70
CA THR A 201 -32.71 0.60 38.72
C THR A 201 -32.39 -0.63 39.56
N SER A 202 -31.25 -1.29 39.31
CA SER A 202 -30.88 -2.56 39.94
C SER A 202 -29.38 -2.64 40.19
N ASP A 203 -28.98 -3.21 41.33
CA ASP A 203 -27.59 -3.52 41.66
C ASP A 203 -27.16 -4.92 41.14
N ILE A 204 -28.03 -5.58 40.38
CA ILE A 204 -27.75 -6.91 39.82
C ILE A 204 -26.92 -6.76 38.56
N ARG A 205 -25.65 -7.15 38.66
CA ARG A 205 -24.73 -7.27 37.54
C ARG A 205 -25.03 -8.51 36.70
N GLN A 206 -25.07 -8.31 35.39
CA GLN A 206 -25.39 -9.33 34.39
C GLN A 206 -24.30 -9.40 33.32
N SER A 207 -24.16 -10.54 32.66
CA SER A 207 -23.34 -10.69 31.46
C SER A 207 -23.89 -9.81 30.34
N ASP A 208 -23.01 -9.18 29.57
CA ASP A 208 -23.39 -8.34 28.44
C ASP A 208 -23.27 -9.09 27.11
N GLU A 209 -24.02 -10.19 26.99
CA GLU A 209 -24.02 -11.07 25.81
C GLU A 209 -24.30 -10.30 24.51
N GLY A 210 -23.56 -10.63 23.46
CA GLY A 210 -23.73 -10.02 22.14
C GLY A 210 -23.09 -8.64 22.00
N SER A 211 -22.42 -8.13 23.04
CA SER A 211 -21.57 -6.94 22.92
C SER A 211 -20.47 -7.19 21.90
N LYS A 212 -20.16 -6.17 21.09
CA LYS A 212 -19.14 -6.25 20.05
C LYS A 212 -17.81 -5.73 20.59
N VAL A 213 -16.74 -6.48 20.35
CA VAL A 213 -15.36 -6.09 20.66
C VAL A 213 -14.59 -5.93 19.36
N PHE A 214 -14.30 -4.69 18.98
CA PHE A 214 -13.46 -4.36 17.83
C PHE A 214 -12.03 -4.15 18.29
N ILE A 215 -11.08 -4.71 17.55
CA ILE A 215 -9.66 -4.56 17.82
C ILE A 215 -8.99 -4.10 16.52
N ILE A 216 -8.57 -2.84 16.51
CA ILE A 216 -8.11 -2.12 15.32
C ILE A 216 -6.65 -1.72 15.54
N PRO A 217 -5.70 -2.13 14.68
CA PRO A 217 -4.30 -1.72 14.82
C PRO A 217 -4.18 -0.18 14.86
N VAL A 218 -3.32 0.37 15.73
CA VAL A 218 -3.14 1.84 15.82
C VAL A 218 -2.58 2.47 14.54
N ASN A 219 -1.95 1.66 13.68
CA ASN A 219 -1.41 2.07 12.39
C ASN A 219 -2.27 1.59 11.21
N PHE A 220 -3.50 1.14 11.46
CA PHE A 220 -4.39 0.65 10.41
C PHE A 220 -4.71 1.74 9.39
N ASN A 221 -4.41 1.47 8.12
CA ASN A 221 -4.72 2.36 7.02
C ASN A 221 -6.14 2.12 6.51
N LYS A 222 -7.09 2.98 6.90
CA LYS A 222 -8.50 2.84 6.52
C LYS A 222 -8.79 2.91 5.01
N LYS A 223 -7.88 3.46 4.21
CA LYS A 223 -7.97 3.47 2.74
C LYS A 223 -7.58 2.14 2.09
N SER A 224 -7.14 1.17 2.89
CA SER A 224 -6.80 -0.17 2.40
C SER A 224 -8.00 -1.08 2.15
N LEU A 225 -9.20 -0.63 2.51
CA LEU A 225 -10.45 -1.30 2.22
C LEU A 225 -11.18 -0.57 1.09
N ASN A 226 -11.90 -1.33 0.27
CA ASN A 226 -12.87 -0.72 -0.65
C ASN A 226 -14.14 -0.29 0.09
N SER A 227 -15.00 0.50 -0.58
CA SER A 227 -16.22 1.08 0.02
C SER A 227 -17.20 0.03 0.55
N SER A 228 -17.30 -1.15 -0.09
CA SER A 228 -18.19 -2.22 0.37
C SER A 228 -17.65 -2.88 1.64
N GLU A 229 -16.36 -3.19 1.68
CA GLU A 229 -15.67 -3.73 2.87
C GLU A 229 -15.76 -2.76 4.05
N ALA A 230 -15.51 -1.47 3.80
CA ALA A 230 -15.64 -0.40 4.79
C ALA A 230 -17.05 -0.33 5.38
N PHE A 231 -18.07 -0.34 4.51
CA PHE A 231 -19.46 -0.26 4.91
C PHE A 231 -19.89 -1.48 5.74
N HIS A 232 -19.61 -2.70 5.27
CA HIS A 232 -19.95 -3.93 6.00
C HIS A 232 -19.26 -4.01 7.36
N PHE A 233 -17.98 -3.67 7.44
CA PHE A 233 -17.30 -3.56 8.74
C PHE A 233 -18.00 -2.57 9.68
N ALA A 234 -18.39 -1.40 9.17
CA ALA A 234 -19.00 -0.33 9.96
C ALA A 234 -20.41 -0.64 10.47
N ILE A 235 -21.18 -1.52 9.81
CA ILE A 235 -22.58 -1.79 10.18
C ILE A 235 -22.82 -3.16 10.82
N SER A 236 -22.03 -4.17 10.45
CA SER A 236 -22.22 -5.55 10.93
C SER A 236 -21.00 -6.09 11.67
N GLY A 237 -19.87 -5.38 11.64
CA GLY A 237 -18.60 -5.84 12.19
C GLY A 237 -18.01 -7.00 11.37
N GLU A 238 -18.43 -7.15 10.12
CA GLU A 238 -17.85 -8.11 9.20
C GLU A 238 -16.38 -7.74 8.94
N VAL A 239 -15.48 -8.66 9.27
CA VAL A 239 -14.03 -8.46 9.09
C VAL A 239 -13.66 -8.83 7.65
N PRO A 240 -13.20 -7.86 6.83
CA PRO A 240 -12.72 -8.18 5.50
C PRO A 240 -11.51 -9.09 5.58
N LYS A 241 -11.46 -10.08 4.68
CA LYS A 241 -10.36 -11.05 4.64
C LYS A 241 -9.01 -10.33 4.51
N ASP A 242 -8.03 -10.78 5.29
CA ASP A 242 -6.65 -10.29 5.29
C ASP A 242 -6.49 -8.78 5.59
N SER A 243 -7.52 -8.14 6.17
CA SER A 243 -7.52 -6.71 6.53
C SER A 243 -6.61 -6.36 7.72
N GLY A 244 -6.34 -7.34 8.59
CA GLY A 244 -5.70 -7.09 9.90
C GLY A 244 -6.64 -6.46 10.94
N LEU A 245 -7.93 -6.34 10.63
CA LEU A 245 -8.97 -6.00 11.60
C LEU A 245 -9.42 -7.27 12.33
N PHE A 246 -9.82 -7.12 13.58
CA PHE A 246 -10.38 -8.22 14.36
C PHE A 246 -11.65 -7.78 15.06
N VAL A 247 -12.63 -8.67 15.09
CA VAL A 247 -13.88 -8.50 15.83
C VAL A 247 -14.21 -9.81 16.52
N THR A 248 -14.60 -9.73 17.79
CA THR A 248 -15.13 -10.87 18.54
C THR A 248 -16.39 -10.46 19.29
N ASP A 249 -17.26 -11.43 19.54
CA ASP A 249 -18.51 -11.24 20.25
C ASP A 249 -18.36 -11.70 21.71
N VAL A 250 -19.01 -10.96 22.61
CA VAL A 250 -19.14 -11.38 24.00
C VAL A 250 -20.16 -12.51 24.10
N ASN A 251 -19.75 -13.64 24.67
CA ASN A 251 -20.59 -14.83 24.82
C ASN A 251 -21.63 -14.70 25.94
N LYS A 252 -22.42 -15.76 26.16
CA LYS A 252 -23.47 -15.86 27.20
C LYS A 252 -22.98 -15.62 28.63
N ASP A 253 -21.72 -15.99 28.89
CA ASP A 253 -21.08 -15.84 30.20
C ASP A 253 -20.46 -14.44 30.37
N GLY A 254 -20.64 -13.56 29.38
CA GLY A 254 -20.06 -12.23 29.38
C GLY A 254 -18.58 -12.23 29.01
N GLU A 255 -18.04 -13.34 28.52
CA GLU A 255 -16.62 -13.50 28.19
C GLU A 255 -16.35 -13.28 26.71
N TYR A 256 -15.21 -12.71 26.38
CA TYR A 256 -14.69 -12.65 25.01
C TYR A 256 -13.22 -13.07 24.99
N GLU A 257 -12.81 -13.57 23.83
CA GLU A 257 -11.43 -13.94 23.54
C GLU A 257 -11.14 -13.74 22.06
N ALA A 258 -9.91 -13.35 21.73
CA ALA A 258 -9.39 -13.40 20.37
C ALA A 258 -7.87 -13.63 20.40
N GLU A 259 -7.38 -14.46 19.47
CA GLU A 259 -5.96 -14.60 19.17
C GLU A 259 -5.61 -13.61 18.07
N ILE A 260 -4.60 -12.78 18.31
CA ILE A 260 -4.19 -11.69 17.41
C ILE A 260 -2.67 -11.55 17.40
N PRO A 261 -2.07 -10.95 16.35
CA PRO A 261 -0.65 -10.65 16.34
C PRO A 261 -0.24 -9.72 17.50
N PRO A 262 1.03 -9.77 17.92
CA PRO A 262 1.59 -8.76 18.81
C PRO A 262 1.56 -7.38 18.14
N GLY A 263 1.29 -6.35 18.94
CA GLY A 263 1.18 -4.99 18.44
C GLY A 263 0.36 -4.09 19.37
N GLU A 264 0.19 -2.85 18.94
CA GLU A 264 -0.62 -1.86 19.65
C GLU A 264 -1.96 -1.66 18.91
N TYR A 265 -3.06 -1.68 19.66
CA TYR A 265 -4.42 -1.69 19.12
C TYR A 265 -5.30 -0.68 19.84
N VAL A 266 -6.22 -0.05 19.10
CA VAL A 266 -7.42 0.58 19.67
C VAL A 266 -8.49 -0.50 19.82
N MET A 267 -8.84 -0.80 21.06
CA MET A 267 -9.94 -1.69 21.42
C MET A 267 -11.21 -0.87 21.67
N VAL A 268 -12.30 -1.27 21.02
CA VAL A 268 -13.66 -0.72 21.22
C VAL A 268 -14.55 -1.83 21.74
N ILE A 269 -15.10 -1.67 22.94
CA ILE A 269 -16.12 -2.55 23.48
C ILE A 269 -17.44 -1.78 23.44
N SER A 270 -18.38 -2.20 22.60
CA SER A 270 -19.73 -1.62 22.50
C SER A 270 -20.74 -2.54 23.16
N SER A 271 -21.41 -2.03 24.19
CA SER A 271 -22.44 -2.76 24.92
C SER A 271 -23.66 -3.07 24.05
N ASN A 272 -24.18 -4.28 24.16
CA ASN A 272 -25.43 -4.65 23.50
C ASN A 272 -26.67 -4.28 24.35
N HIS A 273 -26.52 -4.16 25.66
CA HIS A 273 -27.64 -3.93 26.58
C HIS A 273 -27.65 -2.55 27.24
N ALA A 274 -26.48 -1.97 27.50
CA ALA A 274 -26.33 -0.73 28.24
C ALA A 274 -26.35 0.47 27.28
N ASN A 275 -27.37 1.32 27.43
CA ASN A 275 -27.61 2.42 26.50
C ASN A 275 -27.01 3.73 27.00
N ARG A 276 -26.51 4.56 26.08
CA ARG A 276 -26.10 5.95 26.36
C ARG A 276 -27.31 6.86 26.46
N LYS A 277 -27.10 8.03 27.08
CA LYS A 277 -28.07 9.12 27.03
C LYS A 277 -28.12 9.67 25.61
N PHE A 278 -29.33 9.75 25.05
CA PHE A 278 -29.57 10.25 23.70
C PHE A 278 -28.91 11.61 23.47
N ASN A 279 -28.30 11.77 22.29
CA ASN A 279 -27.63 13.00 21.84
C ASN A 279 -26.45 13.45 22.74
N THR A 280 -25.82 12.52 23.45
CA THR A 280 -24.55 12.78 24.14
C THR A 280 -23.40 12.58 23.14
N PRO A 281 -22.52 13.57 22.92
CA PRO A 281 -21.37 13.42 22.04
C PRO A 281 -20.47 12.26 22.48
N ILE A 282 -19.88 11.56 21.53
CA ILE A 282 -18.81 10.59 21.81
C ILE A 282 -17.64 11.33 22.47
N ASP A 283 -16.97 10.68 23.41
CA ASP A 283 -15.80 11.25 24.08
C ASP A 283 -14.74 11.72 23.07
N GLU A 284 -14.11 12.87 23.34
CA GLU A 284 -13.18 13.50 22.40
C GLU A 284 -11.96 12.61 22.15
N ARG A 285 -11.44 11.96 23.18
CA ARG A 285 -10.31 11.03 23.03
C ARG A 285 -10.71 9.80 22.22
N ALA A 286 -11.91 9.26 22.44
CA ALA A 286 -12.42 8.17 21.61
C ALA A 286 -12.53 8.58 20.13
N THR A 287 -13.02 9.78 19.86
CA THR A 287 -13.11 10.34 18.50
C THR A 287 -11.73 10.46 17.86
N GLN A 288 -10.75 11.04 18.56
CA GLN A 288 -9.38 11.20 18.08
C GLN A 288 -8.70 9.87 17.77
N LEU A 289 -9.01 8.81 18.53
CA LEU A 289 -8.47 7.47 18.29
C LEU A 289 -9.13 6.77 17.10
N LEU A 290 -10.45 6.92 16.95
CA LEU A 290 -11.22 6.11 16.00
C LEU A 290 -11.38 6.75 14.63
N GLU A 291 -11.61 8.06 14.54
CA GLU A 291 -11.84 8.74 13.26
C GLU A 291 -10.72 8.51 12.21
N PRO A 292 -9.41 8.51 12.55
CA PRO A 292 -8.37 8.23 11.57
C PRO A 292 -8.31 6.76 11.13
N LEU A 293 -8.75 5.82 11.98
CA LEU A 293 -8.59 4.38 11.78
C LEU A 293 -9.84 3.72 11.20
N VAL A 294 -11.04 4.19 11.54
CA VAL A 294 -12.29 3.55 11.12
C VAL A 294 -12.65 4.03 9.70
N PRO A 295 -12.77 3.12 8.71
CA PRO A 295 -13.09 3.44 7.32
C PRO A 295 -14.36 4.28 7.15
N ASP A 296 -15.48 3.79 7.65
CA ASP A 296 -16.79 4.45 7.61
C ASP A 296 -17.19 4.92 9.03
N TYR A 297 -16.40 5.85 9.56
CA TYR A 297 -16.52 6.31 10.96
C TYR A 297 -17.94 6.72 11.36
N VAL A 298 -18.67 7.43 10.50
CA VAL A 298 -20.04 7.89 10.79
C VAL A 298 -21.01 6.72 10.95
N PHE A 299 -20.96 5.74 10.05
CA PHE A 299 -21.82 4.55 10.14
C PHE A 299 -21.42 3.66 11.31
N PHE A 300 -20.13 3.57 11.61
CA PHE A 300 -19.63 2.85 12.77
C PHE A 300 -20.14 3.47 14.09
N CYS A 301 -20.07 4.80 14.21
CA CYS A 301 -20.63 5.51 15.36
C CYS A 301 -22.13 5.28 15.50
N THR A 302 -22.87 5.38 14.38
CA THR A 302 -24.32 5.17 14.38
C THR A 302 -24.68 3.74 14.83
N SER A 303 -23.91 2.75 14.39
CA SER A 303 -24.18 1.34 14.65
C SER A 303 -23.78 0.90 16.06
N TYR A 304 -22.67 1.44 16.59
CA TYR A 304 -22.03 0.90 17.80
C TYR A 304 -21.79 1.90 18.92
N LEU A 305 -21.79 3.21 18.68
CA LEU A 305 -21.35 4.17 19.69
C LEU A 305 -22.45 5.14 20.12
N ASP A 306 -23.31 5.61 19.22
CA ASP A 306 -24.24 6.70 19.50
C ASP A 306 -25.32 6.33 20.52
N MET A 307 -25.80 5.08 20.45
CA MET A 307 -26.86 4.57 21.32
C MET A 307 -26.35 3.67 22.45
N ASN A 308 -25.14 3.13 22.33
CA ASN A 308 -24.60 2.10 23.21
C ASN A 308 -23.47 2.64 24.08
N LEU A 309 -23.46 2.28 25.37
CA LEU A 309 -22.29 2.54 26.20
C LEU A 309 -21.09 1.78 25.65
N HIS A 310 -19.94 2.44 25.67
CA HIS A 310 -18.73 1.90 25.07
C HIS A 310 -17.49 2.28 25.87
N ASP A 311 -16.45 1.44 25.78
CA ASP A 311 -15.09 1.72 26.25
C ASP A 311 -14.15 1.71 25.05
N VAL A 312 -13.35 2.77 24.90
CA VAL A 312 -12.40 2.95 23.78
C VAL A 312 -11.02 3.23 24.33
N LYS A 313 -10.10 2.28 24.15
CA LYS A 313 -8.80 2.29 24.82
C LYS A 313 -7.72 1.69 23.93
N VAL A 314 -6.51 2.22 24.10
CA VAL A 314 -5.31 1.62 23.51
C VAL A 314 -4.87 0.45 24.38
N LEU A 315 -4.49 -0.65 23.75
CA LEU A 315 -4.00 -1.87 24.38
C LEU A 315 -2.77 -2.37 23.61
N GLU A 316 -1.72 -2.72 24.34
CA GLU A 316 -0.57 -3.43 23.80
C GLU A 316 -0.75 -4.94 23.99
N VAL A 317 -0.43 -5.70 22.94
CA VAL A 317 -0.43 -7.16 22.93
C VAL A 317 0.99 -7.62 22.70
N GLN A 318 1.54 -8.35 23.66
CA GLN A 318 2.90 -8.85 23.58
C GLN A 318 2.94 -10.27 23.01
N ASP A 319 4.09 -10.62 22.44
CA ASP A 319 4.34 -11.95 21.88
C ASP A 319 4.15 -13.04 22.94
N ASN A 320 3.36 -14.07 22.60
CA ASN A 320 3.05 -15.22 23.46
C ASN A 320 2.43 -14.83 24.82
N GLN A 321 1.77 -13.67 24.91
CA GLN A 321 1.10 -13.21 26.13
C GLN A 321 -0.40 -13.01 25.95
N THR A 322 -1.11 -13.05 27.09
CA THR A 322 -2.54 -12.73 27.17
C THR A 322 -2.74 -11.39 27.85
N SER A 323 -3.32 -10.43 27.11
CA SER A 323 -3.76 -9.15 27.66
C SER A 323 -5.23 -9.26 28.12
N GLU A 324 -5.50 -8.99 29.40
CA GLU A 324 -6.84 -9.08 29.98
C GLU A 324 -7.48 -7.70 30.16
N ARG A 325 -8.76 -7.55 29.76
CA ARG A 325 -9.52 -6.32 29.97
C ARG A 325 -10.98 -6.58 30.32
N ASN A 326 -11.37 -6.22 31.54
CA ASN A 326 -12.74 -6.36 32.01
C ASN A 326 -13.46 -5.01 31.99
N VAL A 327 -14.70 -4.98 31.52
CA VAL A 327 -15.52 -3.77 31.45
C VAL A 327 -16.86 -3.99 32.16
N HIS A 328 -17.29 -2.96 32.88
CA HIS A 328 -18.59 -2.91 33.51
C HIS A 328 -19.33 -1.64 33.09
N PHE A 329 -20.52 -1.81 32.55
CA PHE A 329 -21.40 -0.71 32.16
C PHE A 329 -22.57 -0.56 33.13
N VAL A 330 -22.92 0.68 33.46
CA VAL A 330 -24.16 1.00 34.19
C VAL A 330 -25.06 1.75 33.22
N SER A 331 -26.16 1.12 32.82
CA SER A 331 -27.10 1.72 31.86
C SER A 331 -27.67 3.02 32.40
N VAL A 332 -27.92 3.98 31.51
CA VAL A 332 -28.52 5.28 31.89
C VAL A 332 -30.05 5.22 31.91
N LYS A 333 -30.64 4.18 31.30
CA LYS A 333 -32.09 3.89 31.28
C LYS A 333 -32.47 2.88 32.34
#